data_AF-A0A967Q5P4-F1
#
_entry.id   AF-A0A967Q5P4-F1
#
_cell.length_a   1.000
_cell.length_b   1.000
_cell.length_c   1.000
_cell.angle_alpha   90.00
_cell.angle_beta   90.00
_cell.angle_gamma   90.00
#
_symmetry.space_group_name_H-M   'P 1'
#
loop_
_entity.id
_entity.type
_entity.pdbx_description
1 polymer ?
#
loop_
_entity_poly.entity_id
_entity_poly.type
_entity_poly.pdbx_seq_one_letter_code
_entity_poly.pdbx_strand_id
1 'polypeptide(L)' 'PLCDGVALEAIRLIHRWLPTAVRDGENLEARGAMLVGSCLAGVSFIKGLGLVHAISHMVGAVYDTHH' A
#
# COMPACT_ATOMS: atom_id res chain seq x y z
N PRO A 1 -11.09 15.38 0.21
CA PRO A 1 -10.82 15.53 -1.24
C PRO A 1 -9.39 15.16 -1.63
N LEU A 2 -8.37 15.80 -1.05
CA LEU A 2 -6.96 15.51 -1.35
C LEU A 2 -6.60 14.05 -1.08
N CYS A 3 -6.85 13.55 0.13
CA CYS A 3 -6.52 12.18 0.51
C CYS A 3 -7.28 11.15 -0.33
N ASP A 4 -8.51 11.48 -0.75
CA ASP A 4 -9.32 10.59 -1.60
C ASP A 4 -8.71 10.47 -3.00
N GLY A 5 -8.26 11.58 -3.61
CA GLY A 5 -7.57 11.57 -4.91
C GLY A 5 -6.23 10.84 -4.87
N VAL A 6 -5.45 11.08 -3.81
CA VAL A 6 -4.16 10.41 -3.60
C VAL A 6 -4.35 8.90 -3.35
N ALA A 7 -5.37 8.49 -2.59
CA ALA A 7 -5.71 7.09 -2.37
C ALA A 7 -6.11 6.38 -3.67
N LEU A 8 -6.93 7.03 -4.51
CA LEU A 8 -7.34 6.46 -5.80
C LEU A 8 -6.14 6.25 -6.72
N GLU A 9 -5.20 7.19 -6.78
CA GLU A 9 -3.99 7.05 -7.57
C GLU A 9 -3.07 5.95 -7.03
N ALA A 10 -2.92 5.85 -5.71
CA ALA A 10 -2.17 4.78 -5.07
C ALA A 10 -2.74 3.40 -5.44
N ILE A 11 -4.06 3.23 -5.34
CA ILE A 11 -4.75 1.99 -5.72
C ILE A 11 -4.50 1.66 -7.20
N ARG A 12 -4.60 2.65 -8.09
CA ARG A 12 -4.38 2.47 -9.53
C ARG A 12 -2.96 1.98 -9.83
N LEU A 13 -1.94 2.60 -9.22
CA LEU A 13 -0.54 2.23 -9.41
C LEU A 13 -0.25 0.85 -8.82
N ILE A 14 -0.66 0.59 -7.58
CA ILE A 14 -0.43 -0.69 -6.90
C ILE A 14 -1.10 -1.83 -7.67
N HIS A 15 -2.36 -1.67 -8.07
CA HIS A 15 -3.08 -2.69 -8.81
C HIS A 15 -2.39 -3.04 -10.15
N ARG A 16 -1.88 -2.03 -10.86
CA ARG A 16 -1.21 -2.23 -12.14
C ARG A 16 0.15 -2.91 -12.00
N TRP A 17 0.96 -2.49 -11.03
CA TRP A 17 2.39 -2.80 -11.01
C TRP A 17 2.78 -3.88 -10.00
N LEU A 18 1.96 -4.15 -8.98
CA LEU A 18 2.26 -5.17 -7.97
C LEU A 18 2.48 -6.56 -8.57
N PRO A 19 1.64 -7.09 -9.50
CA PRO A 19 1.86 -8.43 -10.05
C PRO A 19 3.21 -8.55 -10.78
N THR A 20 3.60 -7.51 -11.52
CA THR A 20 4.89 -7.47 -12.22
C THR A 20 6.05 -7.38 -11.23
N ALA A 21 5.96 -6.51 -10.22
CA ALA A 21 7.03 -6.34 -9.22
C ALA A 21 7.24 -7.61 -8.36
N VAL A 22 6.20 -8.42 -8.17
CA VAL A 22 6.29 -9.72 -7.47
C VAL A 22 6.89 -10.80 -8.38
N ARG A 23 6.49 -10.84 -9.66
CA ARG A 23 6.98 -11.85 -10.61
C ARG A 23 8.41 -11.58 -11.07
N ASP A 24 8.77 -10.33 -11.26
CA ASP A 24 10.07 -9.86 -11.70
C ASP A 24 10.52 -8.71 -10.79
N GLY A 25 11.33 -9.07 -9.80
CA GLY A 25 11.83 -8.14 -8.80
C GLY A 25 12.88 -7.17 -9.31
N GLU A 26 13.47 -7.40 -10.48
CA GLU A 26 14.49 -6.53 -11.08
C GLU A 26 13.89 -5.48 -12.02
N ASN A 27 12.59 -5.57 -12.30
CA ASN A 27 11.89 -4.57 -13.10
C ASN A 27 11.83 -3.22 -12.38
N LEU A 28 12.75 -2.33 -12.72
CA LEU A 28 12.89 -1.01 -12.09
C LEU A 28 11.66 -0.11 -12.28
N GLU A 29 10.96 -0.23 -13.40
CA GLU A 29 9.74 0.54 -13.65
C GLU A 29 8.62 0.12 -12.69
N ALA A 30 8.39 -1.19 -12.56
CA ALA A 30 7.40 -1.74 -11.65
C ALA A 30 7.74 -1.42 -10.18
N ARG A 31 9.02 -1.55 -9.80
CA ARG A 31 9.52 -1.19 -8.46
C ARG A 31 9.34 0.29 -8.16
N GLY A 32 9.70 1.16 -9.11
CA GLY A 32 9.54 2.61 -8.98
C GLY A 32 8.06 3.00 -8.84
N ALA A 33 7.18 2.41 -9.65
CA ALA A 33 5.75 2.66 -9.55
C ALA A 33 5.15 2.15 -8.23
N MET A 34 5.61 1.01 -7.72
CA MET A 34 5.22 0.52 -6.40
C MET A 34 5.70 1.41 -5.26
N LEU A 35 6.91 1.96 -5.34
CA LEU A 35 7.42 2.93 -4.37
C LEU A 35 6.53 4.18 -4.31
N VAL A 36 6.23 4.75 -5.48
CA VAL A 36 5.34 5.92 -5.58
C VAL A 36 3.95 5.59 -5.05
N GLY A 37 3.37 4.45 -5.47
CA GLY A 37 2.08 3.98 -4.99
C GLY A 37 2.01 3.84 -3.47
N SER A 38 3.06 3.26 -2.86
CA SER A 38 3.16 3.11 -1.41
C SER A 38 3.26 4.46 -0.69
N CYS A 39 4.04 5.42 -1.21
CA CYS A 39 4.13 6.76 -0.63
C CYS A 39 2.79 7.50 -0.69
N LEU A 40 2.08 7.43 -1.82
CA LEU A 40 0.76 8.02 -1.97
C LEU A 40 -0.26 7.38 -1.02
N ALA A 41 -0.26 6.04 -0.89
CA ALA A 41 -1.09 5.35 0.09
C ALA A 41 -0.81 5.88 1.51
N GLY A 42 0.46 6.01 1.89
CA GLY A 42 0.86 6.58 3.19
C GLY A 42 0.36 8.02 3.42
N VAL A 43 0.45 8.89 2.41
CA VAL A 43 -0.09 10.26 2.49
C VAL A 43 -1.62 10.24 2.69
N SER A 44 -2.32 9.29 2.08
CA SER A 44 -3.78 9.18 2.26
C SER A 44 -4.18 8.83 3.70
N PHE A 45 -3.30 8.15 4.45
CA PHE A 45 -3.54 7.77 5.84
C PHE A 45 -3.61 8.95 6.81
N ILE A 46 -3.26 10.16 6.39
CA ILE A 46 -3.47 11.39 7.19
C ILE A 46 -4.95 11.55 7.58
N LYS A 47 -5.88 11.01 6.78
CA LYS A 47 -7.32 10.95 7.09
C LYS A 47 -7.68 9.86 8.12
N GLY A 48 -6.71 9.12 8.61
CA GLY A 48 -6.87 7.95 9.48
C GLY A 48 -6.96 6.64 8.71
N LEU A 49 -6.94 5.54 9.47
CA LEU A 49 -7.06 4.17 8.98
C LEU A 49 -8.32 3.51 9.55
N GLY A 50 -8.80 2.48 8.86
CA GLY A 50 -10.04 1.78 9.20
C GLY A 50 -9.85 0.46 9.94
N LEU A 51 -10.91 -0.33 9.93
CA LEU A 51 -11.03 -1.59 10.67
C LEU A 51 -9.93 -2.62 10.35
N VAL A 52 -9.55 -2.76 9.08
CA VAL A 52 -8.51 -3.72 8.67
C VAL A 52 -7.20 -3.47 9.42
N HIS A 53 -6.78 -2.20 9.51
CA HIS A 53 -5.56 -1.85 10.22
C HIS A 53 -5.65 -2.16 11.72
N ALA A 54 -6.77 -1.83 12.36
CA ALA A 54 -6.99 -2.11 13.78
C ALA A 54 -6.96 -3.60 14.09
N ILE A 55 -7.55 -4.44 13.23
CA ILE A 55 -7.52 -5.90 13.38
C ILE A 55 -6.09 -6.41 13.18
N SER A 56 -5.37 -5.95 12.14
CA SER A 56 -4.00 -6.37 11.87
C SER A 56 -3.06 -6.12 13.06
N HIS A 57 -3.22 -5.00 13.77
CA HIS A 57 -2.45 -4.74 15.00
C HIS A 57 -2.68 -5.79 16.09
N MET A 58 -3.94 -6.14 16.35
CA MET A 58 -4.28 -7.12 17.38
C MET A 58 -3.79 -8.53 17.01
N VAL A 59 -3.96 -8.94 15.75
CA VAL A 59 -3.50 -10.25 15.26
C VAL A 59 -1.96 -10.31 15.32
N GLY A 60 -1.27 -9.27 14.85
CA GLY A 60 0.19 -9.19 14.93
C GLY A 60 0.72 -9.25 16.37
N ALA A 61 0.08 -8.54 17.30
CA ALA A 61 0.49 -8.54 18.70
C ALA A 61 0.33 -9.90 19.40
N VAL A 62 -0.69 -10.69 19.01
CA VAL A 62 -0.98 -11.98 19.64
C VAL A 62 -0.19 -13.13 19.00
N TYR A 63 0.00 -13.09 17.67
CA TYR A 63 0.49 -14.23 16.90
C TYR A 63 1.84 -13.98 16.19
N ASP A 64 2.44 -12.80 16.35
CA ASP A 64 3.70 -12.39 15.69
C ASP A 64 3.66 -12.61 14.16
N THR A 65 2.51 -12.32 13.56
CA THR A 65 2.32 -12.44 12.12
C THR A 65 3.01 -11.29 11.38
N HIS A 66 3.44 -11.54 10.15
CA HIS A 66 3.86 -10.47 9.25
C HIS A 66 2.76 -9.40 9.14
N HIS A 67 3.13 -8.13 9.29
CA HIS A 67 2.21 -6.99 9.18
C HIS A 67 1.65 -6.85 7.77
#